data_AF-A0A959RNI9-F1
#
_entry.id   AF-A0A959RNI9-F1
#
_cell.length_a   1.000
_cell.length_b   1.000
_cell.length_c   1.000
_cell.angle_alpha   90.00
_cell.angle_beta   90.00
_cell.angle_gamma   90.00
#
_symmetry.space_group_name_H-M   'P 1'
#
loop_
_entity.id
_entity.type
_entity.pdbx_description
1 polymer ?
#
loop_
_entity_poly.entity_id
_entity_poly.type
_entity_poly.pdbx_seq_one_letter_code
_entity_poly.pdbx_strand_id
1 'polypeptide(L)'
;MTKLEIIYTSIAMLIWFLVFFHTGKLVRPKWKIPGKFIFYVAISWALTHWLGHWALIFILGHPLLGFIFHIVVCKKHHIDWRT
;
A
#
# COMPACT_ATOMS: atom_id res chain seq x y z
N MET A 1 20.07 3.33 -10.15
CA MET A 1 18.86 3.86 -9.51
C MET A 1 18.69 5.31 -9.92
N THR A 2 17.59 5.67 -10.57
CA THR A 2 17.34 7.04 -11.01
C THR A 2 16.89 7.92 -9.83
N LYS A 3 17.02 9.26 -9.95
CA LYS A 3 16.48 10.20 -8.95
C LYS A 3 14.98 9.98 -8.71
N LEU A 4 14.25 9.65 -9.78
CA LEU A 4 12.81 9.41 -9.76
C LEU A 4 12.47 8.14 -8.95
N GLU A 5 13.19 7.03 -9.18
CA GLU A 5 13.07 5.80 -8.39
C GLU A 5 13.31 6.04 -6.91
N ILE A 6 14.35 6.81 -6.54
CA ILE A 6 14.65 7.14 -5.14
C ILE A 6 13.49 7.92 -4.51
N ILE A 7 13.02 8.99 -5.16
CA ILE A 7 11.95 9.84 -4.64
C ILE A 7 10.67 9.03 -4.47
N TYR A 8 10.28 8.25 -5.48
CA TYR A 8 8.99 7.56 -5.48
C TYR A 8 8.98 6.36 -4.55
N THR A 9 10.10 5.65 -4.44
CA THR A 9 10.25 4.58 -3.44
C THR A 9 10.19 5.16 -2.03
N SER A 10 10.77 6.34 -1.80
CA SER A 10 10.68 7.04 -0.51
C SER A 10 9.25 7.46 -0.18
N ILE A 11 8.52 8.01 -1.17
CA ILE A 11 7.09 8.34 -1.03
C ILE A 11 6.27 7.08 -0.73
N ALA A 12 6.51 5.99 -1.46
CA ALA A 12 5.83 4.73 -1.23
C ALA A 12 6.06 4.23 0.21
N MET A 13 7.31 4.19 0.68
CA MET A 13 7.62 3.80 2.06
C MET A 13 6.90 4.69 3.08
N LEU A 14 6.91 6.02 2.90
CA LEU A 14 6.21 6.96 3.78
C LEU A 14 4.70 6.67 3.84
N ILE A 15 4.06 6.52 2.68
CA ILE A 15 2.63 6.21 2.59
C ILE A 15 2.32 4.87 3.25
N TRP A 16 3.15 3.85 3.02
CA TRP A 16 2.98 2.55 3.66
C TRP A 16 2.96 2.67 5.17
N PHE A 17 3.94 3.37 5.77
CA PHE A 17 3.98 3.56 7.22
C PHE A 17 2.74 4.31 7.73
N LEU A 18 2.34 5.42 7.07
CA LEU A 18 1.14 6.18 7.45
C LEU A 18 -0.13 5.31 7.45
N VAL A 19 -0.32 4.53 6.39
CA VAL A 19 -1.47 3.62 6.24
C VAL A 19 -1.39 2.47 7.24
N PHE A 20 -0.19 1.94 7.48
CA PHE A 20 0.04 0.88 8.44
C PHE A 20 -0.26 1.31 9.88
N PHE A 21 0.09 2.54 10.28
CA PHE A 21 -0.27 3.06 11.61
C PHE A 21 -1.80 3.13 11.82
N HIS A 22 -2.56 3.46 10.77
CA HIS A 22 -4.03 3.54 10.86
C HIS A 22 -4.72 2.18 10.75
N THR A 23 -4.26 1.33 9.84
CA THR A 23 -4.98 0.13 9.38
C THR A 23 -4.26 -1.18 9.65
N GLY A 24 -2.99 -1.14 10.05
CA GLY A 24 -2.16 -2.32 10.31
C GLY A 24 -2.71 -3.22 11.42
N LYS A 25 -3.46 -2.66 12.37
CA LYS A 25 -4.20 -3.43 13.39
C LYS A 25 -5.29 -4.34 12.80
N LEU A 26 -5.85 -3.96 11.65
CA LEU A 26 -6.91 -4.69 10.95
C LEU A 26 -6.37 -5.82 10.07
N VAL A 27 -5.08 -5.78 9.69
CA VAL A 27 -4.49 -6.84 8.86
C VAL A 27 -4.40 -8.14 9.64
N ARG A 28 -4.99 -9.21 9.10
CA ARG A 28 -4.91 -10.59 9.58
C ARG A 28 -4.65 -11.55 8.40
N PRO A 29 -3.88 -12.63 8.62
CA PRO A 29 -2.99 -12.87 9.76
C PRO A 29 -1.77 -11.91 9.76
N LYS A 30 -1.19 -11.66 10.95
CA LYS A 30 -0.14 -10.63 11.15
C LYS A 30 1.16 -10.91 10.39
N TRP A 31 1.50 -12.17 10.17
CA TRP A 31 2.71 -12.56 9.42
C TRP A 31 2.67 -12.12 7.94
N LYS A 32 1.51 -11.75 7.39
CA LYS A 32 1.40 -11.21 6.02
C LYS A 32 1.83 -9.75 5.91
N ILE A 33 1.96 -9.03 7.01
CA ILE A 33 2.37 -7.61 7.02
C ILE A 33 3.71 -7.40 6.28
N PRO A 34 4.80 -8.12 6.62
CA PRO A 34 6.08 -7.93 5.92
C PRO A 34 5.98 -8.27 4.43
N GLY A 35 5.25 -9.33 4.05
CA GLY A 35 5.05 -9.69 2.65
C GLY A 35 4.32 -8.59 1.86
N LYS A 36 3.28 -7.98 2.45
CA LYS A 36 2.58 -6.86 1.82
C LYS A 36 3.48 -5.62 1.68
N PHE A 37 4.32 -5.34 2.67
CA PHE A 37 5.29 -4.24 2.59
C PHE A 37 6.28 -4.45 1.44
N ILE A 38 6.93 -5.63 1.41
CA ILE A 38 7.90 -5.98 0.36
C ILE A 38 7.23 -5.91 -1.01
N PHE A 39 6.04 -6.49 -1.17
CA PHE A 39 5.29 -6.44 -2.41
C PHE A 39 5.00 -5.00 -2.84
N TYR A 40 4.45 -4.19 -1.94
CA TYR A 40 4.07 -2.81 -2.26
C TYR A 40 5.28 -1.96 -2.67
N VAL A 41 6.40 -2.07 -1.95
CA VAL A 41 7.63 -1.33 -2.26
C VAL A 41 8.27 -1.85 -3.56
N ALA A 42 8.34 -3.17 -3.75
CA ALA A 42 8.93 -3.77 -4.95
C ALA A 42 8.14 -3.41 -6.22
N ILE A 43 6.80 -3.49 -6.16
CA ILE A 43 5.94 -3.10 -7.28
C ILE A 43 6.02 -1.58 -7.52
N SER A 44 6.05 -0.76 -6.48
CA SER A 44 6.22 0.70 -6.63
C SER A 44 7.52 1.03 -7.34
N TRP A 45 8.63 0.38 -6.97
CA TRP A 45 9.91 0.55 -7.62
C TRP A 45 9.88 0.06 -9.09
N ALA A 46 9.35 -1.14 -9.35
CA ALA A 46 9.26 -1.70 -10.70
C ALA A 46 8.39 -0.85 -11.65
N LEU A 47 7.23 -0.39 -11.17
CA LEU A 47 6.37 0.52 -11.93
C LEU A 47 7.03 1.87 -12.16
N THR A 48 7.77 2.38 -11.17
CA THR A 48 8.53 3.63 -11.35
C THR A 48 9.61 3.48 -12.40
N HIS A 49 10.28 2.33 -12.44
CA HIS A 49 11.31 2.02 -13.43
C HIS A 49 10.75 1.95 -14.86
N TRP A 50 9.60 1.31 -15.06
CA TRP A 50 9.02 1.12 -16.40
C TRP A 50 8.08 2.23 -16.87
N LEU A 51 7.33 2.85 -15.95
CA LEU A 51 6.27 3.81 -16.27
C LEU A 51 6.57 5.23 -15.77
N GLY A 52 7.68 5.43 -15.04
CA GLY A 52 8.09 6.74 -14.54
C GLY A 52 7.02 7.36 -13.63
N HIS A 53 6.58 8.57 -13.99
CA HIS A 53 5.61 9.36 -13.21
C HIS A 53 4.25 8.68 -13.04
N TRP A 54 3.84 7.82 -13.98
CA TRP A 54 2.57 7.11 -13.93
C TRP A 54 2.48 6.12 -12.76
N ALA A 55 3.62 5.72 -12.17
CA ALA A 55 3.66 4.90 -10.97
C ALA A 55 2.99 5.56 -9.75
N LEU A 56 2.89 6.91 -9.72
CA LEU A 56 2.18 7.62 -8.64
C LEU A 56 0.72 7.18 -8.52
N ILE A 57 0.07 6.83 -9.63
CA ILE A 57 -1.31 6.35 -9.60
C ILE A 57 -1.42 5.08 -8.77
N PHE A 58 -0.47 4.16 -8.93
CA PHE A 58 -0.43 2.96 -8.10
C PHE A 58 -0.05 3.28 -6.64
N ILE A 59 1.01 4.06 -6.43
CA ILE A 59 1.53 4.43 -5.10
C ILE A 59 0.45 5.10 -4.24
N LEU A 60 -0.37 5.97 -4.83
CA LEU A 60 -1.44 6.67 -4.11
C LEU A 60 -2.77 5.89 -4.16
N GLY A 61 -3.13 5.40 -5.34
CA GLY A 61 -4.42 4.75 -5.58
C GLY A 61 -4.56 3.42 -4.88
N HIS A 62 -3.51 2.60 -4.82
CA HIS A 62 -3.59 1.28 -4.20
C HIS A 62 -3.90 1.35 -2.70
N PRO A 63 -3.20 2.17 -1.88
CA PRO A 63 -3.54 2.33 -0.46
C PRO A 63 -4.89 3.01 -0.24
N LEU A 64 -5.28 3.98 -1.08
CA LEU A 64 -6.59 4.64 -1.00
C LEU A 64 -7.73 3.64 -1.25
N LEU A 65 -7.62 2.83 -2.31
CA LEU A 65 -8.60 1.77 -2.60
C LEU A 65 -8.63 0.75 -1.46
N GLY A 66 -7.48 0.32 -0.97
CA GLY A 66 -7.40 -0.55 0.20
C GLY A 66 -8.11 0.03 1.42
N PHE A 67 -7.91 1.32 1.72
CA PHE A 67 -8.58 2.01 2.82
C PHE A 67 -10.11 2.04 2.63
N ILE A 68 -10.59 2.45 1.46
CA ILE A 68 -12.03 2.54 1.16
C ILE A 68 -12.68 1.15 1.26
N PHE A 69 -12.12 0.14 0.60
CA PHE A 69 -12.70 -1.19 0.60
C PHE A 69 -12.63 -1.85 1.97
N HIS A 70 -11.47 -1.82 2.64
CA HIS A 70 -11.30 -2.53 3.92
C HIS A 70 -11.98 -1.86 5.10
N ILE A 71 -12.11 -0.53 5.09
CA ILE A 71 -12.68 0.19 6.24
C ILE A 71 -14.12 0.59 5.99
N VAL A 72 -14.43 1.13 4.81
CA VAL A 72 -15.77 1.66 4.54
C VAL A 72 -16.68 0.54 4.07
N VAL A 73 -16.29 -0.20 3.03
CA VAL A 73 -17.15 -1.23 2.42
C VAL A 73 -17.29 -2.43 3.37
N CYS A 74 -16.19 -3.00 3.86
CA CYS A 74 -16.28 -4.17 4.75
C CYS A 74 -17.05 -3.88 6.03
N LYS A 75 -16.89 -2.69 6.64
CA LYS A 75 -17.67 -2.28 7.82
C LYS A 75 -19.16 -2.14 7.48
N LYS A 76 -19.50 -1.56 6.33
CA LYS A 76 -20.88 -1.40 5.88
C LYS A 76 -21.58 -2.74 5.65
N HIS A 77 -20.85 -3.75 5.18
CA HIS A 77 -21.38 -5.07 4.86
C HIS A 77 -21.17 -6.11 5.96
N HIS A 78 -20.74 -5.69 7.16
CA HIS A 78 -20.44 -6.60 8.28
C HIS A 78 -19.45 -7.74 7.93
N ILE A 79 -18.53 -7.48 6.99
CA ILE A 79 -17.46 -8.42 6.63
C ILE A 79 -16.35 -8.26 7.67
N ASP A 80 -16.26 -9.21 8.59
CA ASP A 80 -15.23 -9.21 9.62
C ASP A 80 -13.97 -9.93 9.12
N TRP A 81 -12.83 -9.25 9.23
CA TRP A 81 -11.50 -9.77 8.90
C TRP A 81 -10.89 -10.55 10.08
N ARG A 82 -11.68 -10.83 11.13
CA ARG A 82 -11.30 -11.62 12.31
C ARG A 82 -11.35 -13.14 12.08
N THR A 83 -12.05 -13.60 11.05
CA THR A 83 -12.11 -15.01 10.60
C THR A 83 -11.40 -15.16 9.28
#